data_AF-A0A527DID0-F1
#
_entry.id   AF-A0A527DID0-F1
#
_cell.length_a   1.000
_cell.length_b   1.000
_cell.length_c   1.000
_cell.angle_alpha   90.00
_cell.angle_beta   90.00
_cell.angle_gamma   90.00
#
_symmetry.space_group_name_H-M   'P 1'
#
loop_
_entity.id
_entity.type
_entity.pdbx_description
1 polymer ?
#
loop_
_entity_poly.entity_id
_entity_poly.type
_entity_poly.pdbx_seq_one_letter_code
_entity_poly.pdbx_strand_id
1 'polypeptide(L)'
;LSVLKPGGHFLAKTFQGGAENELLSMLKRNFRSVHHVKPPASRDESVELYLLAKDFKGREPPRGELEHPLDVPKDLSARSDSVEIRQRQ
;
A
#
# COMPACT_ATOMS: atom_id res chain seq x y z
N LEU A 1 -0.50 -6.39 1.95
CA LEU A 1 -1.15 -5.49 0.96
C LEU A 1 -0.13 -4.92 -0.06
N SER A 2 0.81 -5.76 -0.53
CA SER A 2 1.76 -5.62 -1.70
C SER A 2 1.50 -4.55 -2.72
N VAL A 3 0.38 -4.81 -3.36
CA VAL A 3 0.19 -4.60 -4.78
C VAL A 3 -1.02 -3.70 -5.02
N LEU A 4 -1.70 -3.31 -3.95
CA LEU A 4 -2.90 -2.51 -4.01
C LEU A 4 -2.52 -1.04 -3.99
N LYS A 5 -2.91 -0.32 -5.03
CA LYS A 5 -2.80 1.13 -5.08
C LYS A 5 -3.74 1.77 -4.06
N PRO A 6 -3.43 2.96 -3.50
CA PRO A 6 -4.39 3.73 -2.70
C PRO A 6 -5.73 3.89 -3.46
N GLY A 7 -6.84 3.78 -2.74
CA GLY A 7 -8.19 3.72 -3.29
C GLY A 7 -8.62 2.34 -3.81
N GLY A 8 -7.70 1.38 -3.96
CA GLY A 8 -8.02 0.03 -4.44
C GLY A 8 -8.93 -0.76 -3.48
N HIS A 9 -9.51 -1.85 -3.98
CA HIS A 9 -10.41 -2.72 -3.21
C HIS A 9 -9.82 -4.13 -3.07
N PHE A 10 -10.20 -4.81 -2.00
CA PHE A 10 -9.79 -6.17 -1.71
C PHE A 10 -11.01 -7.03 -1.38
N LEU A 11 -11.08 -8.20 -1.99
CA LEU A 11 -12.14 -9.19 -1.75
C LEU A 11 -11.46 -10.51 -1.38
N ALA A 12 -11.86 -11.08 -0.24
CA ALA A 12 -11.37 -12.39 0.18
C ALA A 12 -12.54 -13.29 0.58
N LYS A 13 -12.47 -14.55 0.15
CA LYS A 13 -13.33 -15.62 0.65
C LYS A 13 -12.77 -16.10 1.99
N THR A 14 -13.63 -16.25 2.98
CA THR A 14 -13.32 -16.74 4.33
C THR A 14 -14.34 -17.78 4.76
N PHE A 15 -14.01 -18.53 5.82
CA PHE A 15 -14.92 -19.46 6.48
C PHE A 15 -15.18 -18.96 7.91
N GLN A 16 -16.45 -18.93 8.30
CA GLN A 16 -16.88 -18.54 9.64
C GLN A 16 -16.22 -19.45 10.70
N GLY A 17 -15.59 -18.82 11.70
CA GLY A 17 -14.94 -19.53 12.83
C GLY A 17 -13.44 -19.83 12.65
N GLY A 18 -12.82 -19.45 11.54
CA GLY A 18 -11.37 -19.53 11.34
C GLY A 18 -10.62 -18.25 11.70
N ALA A 19 -9.49 -17.98 11.01
CA ALA A 19 -8.67 -16.76 11.14
C ALA A 19 -9.34 -15.47 10.59
N GLU A 20 -10.67 -15.49 10.41
CA GLU A 20 -11.44 -14.38 9.86
C GLU A 20 -11.31 -13.10 10.70
N ASN A 21 -11.34 -13.22 12.04
CA ASN A 21 -11.30 -12.05 12.92
C ASN A 21 -9.99 -11.27 12.83
N GLU A 22 -8.87 -11.96 12.66
CA GLU A 22 -7.56 -11.32 12.49
C GLU A 22 -7.51 -10.59 11.13
N LEU A 23 -7.95 -11.26 10.07
CA LEU A 23 -8.06 -10.66 8.75
C LEU A 23 -8.99 -9.44 8.76
N LEU A 24 -10.18 -9.56 9.35
CA LEU A 24 -11.15 -8.46 9.49
C LEU A 24 -10.54 -7.27 10.23
N SER A 25 -9.81 -7.52 11.32
CA SER A 25 -9.12 -6.49 12.10
C SER A 25 -8.06 -5.78 11.27
N MET A 26 -7.25 -6.53 10.52
CA MET A 26 -6.27 -5.96 9.60
C MET A 26 -6.95 -5.12 8.51
N LEU A 27 -8.04 -5.61 7.90
CA LEU A 27 -8.77 -4.90 6.85
C LEU A 27 -9.40 -3.60 7.38
N LYS A 28 -10.04 -3.62 8.56
CA LYS A 28 -10.63 -2.41 9.16
C LYS A 28 -9.61 -1.30 9.43
N ARG A 29 -8.37 -1.65 9.75
CA ARG A 29 -7.28 -0.67 9.93
C ARG A 29 -6.91 0.00 8.59
N ASN A 30 -6.82 -0.79 7.53
CA ASN A 30 -6.23 -0.40 6.25
C ASN A 30 -7.22 0.16 5.21
N PHE A 31 -8.52 -0.07 5.37
CA PHE A 31 -9.56 0.29 4.39
C PHE A 31 -10.58 1.25 5.00
N ARG A 32 -11.33 2.01 4.18
CA ARG A 32 -12.38 2.91 4.68
C ARG A 32 -13.60 2.15 5.18
N SER A 33 -13.97 1.06 4.50
CA SER A 33 -15.09 0.22 4.90
C SER A 33 -14.79 -1.26 4.61
N VAL A 34 -15.39 -2.13 5.42
CA VAL A 34 -15.30 -3.59 5.26
C VAL A 34 -16.67 -4.19 5.50
N HIS A 35 -17.13 -5.04 4.58
CA HIS A 35 -18.44 -5.69 4.62
C HIS A 35 -18.29 -7.20 4.58
N HIS A 36 -19.09 -7.90 5.38
CA HIS A 36 -19.33 -9.33 5.18
C HIS A 36 -20.38 -9.49 4.07
N VAL A 37 -20.12 -10.38 3.13
CA VAL A 37 -20.98 -10.63 1.98
C VAL A 37 -21.21 -12.13 1.88
N LYS A 38 -22.48 -12.55 1.89
CA LYS A 38 -22.93 -13.91 1.56
C LYS A 38 -23.60 -13.84 0.18
N PRO A 39 -22.93 -14.25 -0.91
CA PRO A 39 -23.52 -14.20 -2.25
C PRO A 39 -24.79 -15.06 -2.37
N PRO A 40 -25.77 -14.68 -3.19
CA PRO A 40 -26.97 -15.49 -3.44
C PRO A 40 -26.67 -16.88 -4.01
N ALA A 41 -25.53 -17.04 -4.70
CA ALA A 41 -25.09 -18.33 -5.24
C ALA A 41 -24.42 -19.25 -4.20
N SER A 42 -24.17 -18.75 -2.98
CA SER A 42 -23.66 -19.60 -1.89
C SER A 42 -24.76 -20.51 -1.39
N ARG A 43 -24.42 -21.77 -1.13
CA ARG A 43 -25.34 -22.70 -0.48
C ARG A 43 -25.64 -22.25 0.95
N ASP A 44 -26.88 -22.49 1.41
CA ASP A 44 -27.36 -22.05 2.72
C ASP A 44 -26.58 -22.70 3.87
N GLU A 45 -26.20 -23.97 3.71
CA GLU A 45 -25.43 -24.73 4.71
C GLU A 45 -23.94 -24.36 4.74
N SER A 46 -23.46 -23.56 3.80
CA SER A 46 -22.06 -23.20 3.73
C SER A 46 -21.68 -22.17 4.79
N VAL A 47 -20.57 -22.41 5.49
CA VAL A 47 -19.96 -21.43 6.38
C VAL A 47 -19.05 -20.44 5.64
N GLU A 48 -19.04 -20.49 4.31
CA GLU A 48 -18.29 -19.54 3.47
C GLU A 48 -18.97 -18.18 3.40
N LEU A 49 -18.15 -17.14 3.52
CA LEU A 49 -18.52 -15.74 3.34
C LEU A 49 -17.38 -15.00 2.65
N TYR A 50 -17.62 -13.76 2.25
CA TYR A 50 -16.62 -12.88 1.69
C TYR A 50 -16.45 -11.62 2.54
N LEU A 51 -15.21 -11.16 2.69
CA LEU A 51 -14.87 -9.84 3.21
C LEU A 51 -14.59 -8.92 2.03
N LEU A 52 -15.46 -7.94 1.80
CA LEU A 52 -15.26 -6.87 0.83
C LEU A 52 -14.72 -5.63 1.55
N ALA A 53 -13.44 -5.34 1.35
CA ALA A 53 -12.77 -4.16 1.88
C ALA A 53 -12.62 -3.10 0.78
N LYS A 54 -13.16 -1.90 1.01
CA LYS A 54 -13.21 -0.81 0.04
C LYS A 54 -12.31 0.35 0.44
N ASP A 55 -11.78 1.02 -0.58
CA ASP A 55 -10.92 2.19 -0.49
C ASP A 55 -9.71 2.00 0.43
N PHE A 56 -8.70 1.27 -0.06
CA PHE A 56 -7.43 1.12 0.63
C PHE A 56 -6.82 2.49 0.92
N LYS A 57 -6.47 2.75 2.19
CA LYS A 57 -5.95 4.05 2.64
C LYS A 57 -4.54 4.34 2.10
N GLY A 58 -3.86 3.34 1.56
CA GLY A 58 -2.44 3.39 1.26
C GLY A 58 -1.61 2.86 2.42
N ARG A 59 -0.31 2.70 2.18
CA ARG A 59 0.65 2.36 3.23
C ARG A 59 1.10 3.66 3.86
N GLU A 60 1.05 3.73 5.18
CA GLU A 60 1.86 4.74 5.85
C GLU A 60 3.32 4.42 5.50
N PRO A 61 4.08 5.35 4.89
CA PRO A 61 5.51 5.13 4.74
C PRO A 61 6.10 4.87 6.13
N PRO A 62 7.09 3.98 6.26
CA PRO A 62 7.76 3.78 7.54
C PRO A 62 8.20 5.15 8.05
N ARG A 63 7.75 5.47 9.27
CA ARG A 63 7.95 6.77 9.92
C ARG A 63 9.45 6.91 10.20
N GLY A 64 10.21 7.38 9.20
CA GLY A 64 11.68 7.37 9.19
C GLY A 64 12.32 7.45 7.81
N GLU A 65 11.61 7.15 6.72
CA GLU A 65 12.11 7.37 5.35
C GLU A 65 11.66 8.74 4.84
N LEU A 66 12.36 9.79 5.29
CA LEU A 66 12.43 11.04 4.54
C LEU A 66 13.38 10.79 3.35
N GLU A 67 12.82 10.74 2.14
CA GLU A 67 13.45 11.03 0.84
C GLU A 67 14.96 10.69 0.72
N HIS A 68 15.31 9.52 0.16
CA HIS A 68 16.68 9.25 -0.30
C HIS A 68 16.88 9.82 -1.72
N PRO A 69 17.75 10.83 -1.96
CA PRO A 69 17.83 11.57 -3.24
C PRO A 69 18.47 10.84 -4.44
N LEU A 70 18.45 9.51 -4.51
CA LEU A 70 19.29 8.79 -5.47
C LEU A 70 18.72 8.60 -6.89
N ASP A 71 17.53 9.13 -7.20
CA ASP A 71 16.94 9.07 -8.55
C ASP A 71 17.17 10.33 -9.40
N VAL A 72 18.24 11.11 -9.16
CA VAL A 72 18.63 12.19 -10.10
C VAL A 72 19.37 11.58 -11.29
N PRO A 73 18.86 11.67 -12.54
CA PRO A 73 19.64 11.27 -13.71
C PRO A 73 20.87 12.18 -13.83
N LYS A 74 22.09 11.63 -13.73
CA LYS A 74 23.37 12.37 -13.87
C LYS A 74 23.81 12.56 -15.32
N ASP A 75 22.85 12.70 -16.23
CA ASP A 75 23.07 13.38 -17.48
C ASP A 75 23.14 14.89 -17.16
N LEU A 76 24.34 15.38 -16.85
CA LEU A 76 24.74 16.76 -17.07
C LEU A 76 26.28 16.84 -17.12
N SER A 77 26.90 15.92 -17.88
CA SER A 77 28.31 15.98 -18.22
C SER A 77 28.49 16.79 -19.51
N ALA A 78 28.36 18.11 -19.46
CA ALA A 78 28.96 19.04 -20.42
C ALA A 78 28.53 20.48 -20.12
N ARG A 79 29.44 21.25 -19.52
CA ARG A 79 29.77 22.64 -19.86
C ARG A 79 30.90 23.12 -18.95
N SER A 80 32.13 23.01 -19.48
CA SER A 80 33.19 24.05 -19.52
C SER A 80 32.80 25.40 -18.87
N ASP A 81 33.62 26.11 -18.09
CA ASP A 81 35.05 26.40 -18.26
C ASP A 81 35.72 26.88 -16.95
N SER A 82 37.05 26.77 -16.97
CA SER A 82 38.12 27.30 -16.13
C SER A 82 37.98 28.71 -15.50
N VAL A 83 38.94 29.00 -14.60
CA VAL A 83 39.36 30.32 -14.03
C VAL A 83 38.62 30.69 -12.72
N GLU A 84 39.19 30.89 -11.52
CA GLU A 84 40.44 31.53 -11.04
C GLU A 84 40.69 31.07 -9.57
N ILE A 85 41.77 30.37 -9.23
CA ILE A 85 43.04 30.88 -8.65
C ILE A 85 42.91 31.74 -7.37
N ARG A 86 43.32 31.10 -6.25
CA ARG A 86 44.07 31.61 -5.07
C ARG A 86 43.49 32.78 -4.26
N GLN A 87 43.16 32.50 -3.01
CA GLN A 87 43.61 33.34 -1.88
C GLN A 87 44.24 32.45 -0.80
N ARG A 88 45.57 32.54 -0.70
CA ARG A 88 46.27 32.48 0.58
C ARG A 88 46.17 33.88 1.17
N GLN A 89 45.75 33.97 2.43
CA GLN A 89 46.32 34.71 3.56
C GLN A 89 45.24 34.79 4.64
#